data_AF-A0ABD6EU50-F1
#
_entry.id   AF-A0ABD6EU50-F1
#
_cell.length_a   1.000
_cell.length_b   1.000
_cell.length_c   1.000
_cell.angle_alpha   90.00
_cell.angle_beta   90.00
_cell.angle_gamma   90.00
#
_symmetry.space_group_name_H-M   'P 1'
#
loop_
_entity.id
_entity.type
_entity.pdbx_description
1 polymer ?
#
loop_
_entity_poly.entity_id
_entity_poly.type
_entity_poly.pdbx_seq_one_letter_code
_entity_poly.pdbx_strand_id
1 'polypeptide(L)'
;MGDNGDSSALMSVNLLEESAYDEEDDAVTPAEVLERLTVAWKDELNAPRILPHRYDVLECIIDQNEGMEENLNRSQRRNDLKISIHRFELQRTQFIANEYLRIRLKKVGFPKLTVIFL
;
A
#
# COMPACT_ATOMS: atom_id res chain seq x y z
N MET A 1 53.36 1.99 32.71
CA MET A 1 51.96 2.11 32.23
C MET A 1 51.92 3.15 31.14
N GLY A 2 51.37 2.81 29.97
CA GLY A 2 51.27 3.69 28.80
C GLY A 2 51.80 3.03 27.53
N ASP A 3 51.37 1.81 27.26
CA ASP A 3 51.54 1.15 25.96
C ASP A 3 50.62 1.88 24.97
N ASN A 4 51.20 2.67 24.06
CA ASN A 4 50.47 3.38 23.03
C ASN A 4 50.14 2.39 21.91
N GLY A 5 49.01 1.69 22.13
CA GLY A 5 48.45 0.70 21.24
C GLY A 5 48.14 1.22 19.84
N ASP A 6 48.43 0.34 18.89
CA ASP A 6 47.77 0.15 17.60
C ASP A 6 47.63 1.37 16.68
N SER A 7 48.70 1.56 15.92
CA SER A 7 48.61 1.76 14.48
C SER A 7 47.85 0.61 13.83
N SER A 8 46.56 0.79 13.53
CA SER A 8 45.88 0.29 12.32
C SER A 8 44.38 0.54 12.44
N ALA A 9 43.74 0.77 11.30
CA ALA A 9 42.30 0.74 11.09
C ALA A 9 41.49 1.95 11.60
N LEU A 10 41.59 3.07 10.86
CA LEU A 10 40.40 3.87 10.50
C LEU A 10 40.51 4.36 9.05
N MET A 11 40.84 3.44 8.14
CA MET A 11 40.45 3.56 6.74
C MET A 11 39.43 2.45 6.49
N SER A 12 38.15 2.74 6.71
CA SER A 12 36.99 1.91 6.36
C SER A 12 35.76 2.59 6.96
N VAL A 13 34.65 2.82 6.30
CA VAL A 13 34.22 2.68 4.91
C VAL A 13 33.03 3.64 4.87
N ASN A 14 32.87 4.37 3.77
CA ASN A 14 31.62 5.06 3.48
C ASN A 14 30.53 3.97 3.41
N LEU A 15 29.84 3.74 4.54
CA LEU A 15 28.86 2.68 4.67
C LEU A 15 27.62 3.15 3.92
N LEU A 16 27.64 2.84 2.63
CA LEU A 16 26.50 2.65 1.77
C LEU A 16 25.35 2.03 2.58
N GLU A 17 24.37 2.83 2.91
CA GLU A 17 22.98 2.38 2.95
C GLU A 17 22.25 3.10 1.81
N GLU A 18 22.86 3.03 0.62
CA GLU A 18 22.07 2.84 -0.59
C GLU A 18 21.48 1.45 -0.39
N SER A 19 20.27 1.38 0.19
CA SER A 19 19.52 0.14 0.18
C SER A 19 19.30 -0.17 -1.30
N ALA A 20 20.16 -1.04 -1.83
CA ALA A 20 19.94 -1.70 -3.09
C ALA A 20 18.50 -2.21 -3.01
N TYR A 21 17.64 -1.60 -3.84
CA TYR A 21 16.42 -2.25 -4.24
C TYR A 21 16.92 -3.50 -4.97
N ASP A 22 17.08 -4.60 -4.22
CA ASP A 22 17.04 -5.93 -4.81
C ASP A 22 15.66 -6.00 -5.47
N GLU A 23 15.62 -5.67 -6.75
CA GLU A 23 14.60 -6.10 -7.68
C GLU A 23 14.73 -7.62 -7.83
N GLU A 24 14.53 -8.34 -6.73
CA GLU A 24 14.08 -9.72 -6.78
C GLU A 24 12.65 -9.62 -7.31
N ASP A 25 12.47 -10.04 -8.57
CA ASP A 25 11.18 -10.15 -9.28
C ASP A 25 10.31 -11.23 -8.62
N ASP A 26 10.11 -11.09 -7.31
CA ASP A 26 9.15 -11.86 -6.55
C ASP A 26 7.78 -11.39 -6.99
N ALA A 27 7.10 -12.26 -7.74
CA ALA A 27 5.73 -12.06 -8.16
C ALA A 27 4.87 -11.68 -6.94
N VAL A 28 4.51 -10.40 -6.83
CA VAL A 28 3.76 -9.89 -5.68
C VAL A 28 2.41 -10.59 -5.62
N THR A 29 2.13 -11.25 -4.50
CA THR A 29 0.89 -12.01 -4.36
C THR A 29 -0.31 -11.08 -4.14
N PRO A 30 -1.54 -11.46 -4.55
CA PRO A 30 -2.75 -10.67 -4.26
C PRO A 30 -2.91 -10.28 -2.78
N ALA A 31 -2.51 -11.16 -1.87
CA ALA A 31 -2.55 -10.91 -0.43
C ALA A 31 -1.58 -9.79 -0.01
N GLU A 32 -0.36 -9.78 -0.56
CA GLU A 32 0.63 -8.72 -0.31
C GLU A 32 0.17 -7.38 -0.88
N VAL A 33 -0.45 -7.36 -2.07
CA VAL A 33 -1.01 -6.12 -2.64
C VAL A 33 -2.08 -5.54 -1.71
N LEU A 34 -2.98 -6.40 -1.19
CA LEU A 34 -4.01 -5.98 -0.24
C LEU A 34 -3.41 -5.46 1.07
N GLU A 35 -2.36 -6.09 1.57
CA GLU A 35 -1.65 -5.64 2.76
C GLU A 35 -1.01 -4.26 2.53
N ARG A 36 -0.32 -4.07 1.40
CA ARG A 36 0.26 -2.78 1.00
C ARG A 36 -0.80 -1.68 0.91
N LEU A 37 -1.96 -1.97 0.31
CA LEU A 37 -3.07 -1.01 0.25
C LEU A 37 -3.62 -0.69 1.64
N THR A 38 -3.74 -1.71 2.51
CA THR A 38 -4.22 -1.55 3.88
C THR A 38 -3.30 -0.65 4.71
N VAL A 39 -1.98 -0.81 4.57
CA VAL A 39 -0.99 0.06 5.20
C VAL A 39 -1.13 1.49 4.65
N ALA A 40 -1.15 1.66 3.34
CA ALA A 40 -1.31 2.98 2.72
C ALA A 40 -2.61 3.68 3.15
N TRP A 41 -3.71 2.93 3.29
CA TRP A 41 -4.98 3.44 3.80
C TRP A 41 -4.90 3.91 5.26
N LYS A 42 -4.26 3.13 6.14
CA LYS A 42 -4.05 3.52 7.55
C LYS A 42 -3.14 4.75 7.66
N ASP A 43 -2.08 4.80 6.89
CA ASP A 43 -1.16 5.94 6.88
C ASP A 43 -1.88 7.20 6.40
N GLU A 44 -2.69 7.06 5.34
CA GLU A 44 -3.52 8.15 4.85
C GLU A 44 -4.56 8.60 5.89
N LEU A 45 -5.17 7.67 6.63
CA LEU A 45 -6.12 8.02 7.68
C LEU A 45 -5.47 8.85 8.80
N ASN A 46 -4.23 8.53 9.17
CA ASN A 46 -3.54 9.13 10.30
C ASN A 46 -2.70 10.37 9.94
N ALA A 47 -2.33 10.53 8.67
CA ALA A 47 -1.51 11.67 8.26
C ALA A 47 -2.33 12.99 8.23
N PRO A 48 -1.83 14.10 8.80
CA PRO A 48 -2.53 15.39 8.78
C PRO A 48 -2.53 16.05 7.39
N ARG A 49 -1.63 15.63 6.51
CA ARG A 49 -1.52 16.08 5.11
C ARG A 49 -1.64 14.88 4.17
N ILE A 50 -1.85 15.18 2.90
CA ILE A 50 -1.91 14.14 1.86
C ILE A 50 -0.54 13.50 1.66
N LEU A 51 -0.50 12.17 1.62
CA LEU A 51 0.73 11.41 1.36
C LEU A 51 0.96 11.21 -0.14
N PRO A 52 2.14 10.74 -0.59
CA PRO A 52 2.33 10.27 -1.95
C PRO A 52 1.27 9.22 -2.33
N HIS A 53 0.72 9.32 -3.54
CA HIS A 53 -0.31 8.40 -4.00
C HIS A 53 0.31 7.04 -4.32
N ARG A 54 -0.29 5.96 -3.81
CA ARG A 54 0.08 4.57 -4.15
C ARG A 54 -0.79 4.07 -5.30
N TYR A 55 -0.63 4.68 -6.47
CA TYR A 55 -1.42 4.38 -7.67
C TYR A 55 -1.22 2.93 -8.12
N ASP A 56 0.03 2.49 -8.17
CA ASP A 56 0.48 1.13 -8.49
C ASP A 56 -0.29 0.05 -7.71
N VAL A 57 -0.35 0.20 -6.39
CA VAL A 57 -1.02 -0.76 -5.51
C VAL A 57 -2.54 -0.70 -5.69
N LEU A 58 -3.10 0.50 -5.88
CA LEU A 58 -4.54 0.70 -6.06
C LEU A 58 -5.03 0.12 -7.39
N GLU A 59 -4.33 0.38 -8.49
CA GLU A 59 -4.63 -0.14 -9.83
C GLU A 59 -4.64 -1.67 -9.80
N CYS A 60 -3.62 -2.28 -9.20
CA CYS A 60 -3.55 -3.73 -9.06
C CYS A 60 -4.75 -4.30 -8.27
N ILE A 61 -5.23 -3.63 -7.21
CA ILE A 61 -6.42 -4.06 -6.46
C ILE A 61 -7.70 -3.90 -7.27
N ILE A 62 -7.81 -2.86 -8.10
CA ILE A 62 -8.96 -2.67 -8.99
C ILE A 62 -9.03 -3.82 -9.98
N ASP A 63 -7.94 -4.13 -10.67
CA ASP A 63 -7.87 -5.23 -11.65
C ASP A 63 -8.18 -6.59 -11.00
N GLN A 64 -7.64 -6.85 -9.81
CA GLN A 64 -7.93 -8.07 -9.06
C GLN A 64 -9.40 -8.18 -8.65
N ASN A 65 -10.03 -7.06 -8.23
CA ASN A 65 -11.44 -7.03 -7.88
C ASN A 65 -12.33 -7.29 -9.11
N GLU A 66 -12.02 -6.68 -10.25
CA GLU A 66 -12.75 -6.89 -11.52
C GLU A 66 -12.66 -8.35 -11.96
N GLY A 67 -11.45 -8.94 -11.95
CA GLY A 67 -11.26 -10.35 -12.29
C GLY A 67 -12.04 -11.29 -11.36
N MET A 68 -12.08 -11.01 -10.05
CA MET A 68 -12.86 -11.81 -9.10
C MET A 68 -14.37 -11.63 -9.29
N GLU A 69 -14.82 -10.42 -9.61
CA GLU A 69 -16.23 -10.14 -9.91
C GLU A 69 -16.70 -10.91 -11.14
N GLU A 70 -15.93 -10.89 -12.23
CA GLU A 70 -16.22 -11.67 -13.43
C GLU A 70 -16.28 -13.18 -13.13
N ASN A 71 -15.34 -13.69 -12.33
CA ASN A 71 -15.32 -15.10 -11.92
C ASN A 71 -16.58 -15.48 -11.13
N LEU A 72 -17.01 -14.62 -10.19
CA LEU A 72 -18.20 -14.84 -9.39
C LEU A 72 -19.49 -14.71 -10.21
N ASN A 73 -19.51 -13.87 -11.24
CA ASN A 73 -20.66 -13.69 -12.13
C ASN A 73 -20.83 -14.84 -13.13
N ARG A 74 -19.72 -15.46 -13.56
CA ARG A 74 -19.72 -16.68 -14.39
C ARG A 74 -20.08 -17.96 -13.61
N SER A 75 -20.03 -17.92 -12.28
CA SER A 75 -20.35 -19.10 -11.46
C SER A 75 -21.83 -19.50 -11.56
N GLN A 76 -22.07 -20.77 -11.91
CA GLN A 76 -23.41 -21.35 -12.01
C GLN A 76 -24.04 -21.66 -10.63
N ARG A 77 -23.24 -21.74 -9.56
CA ARG A 77 -23.68 -22.13 -8.20
C ARG A 77 -23.81 -20.92 -7.28
N ARG A 78 -24.82 -20.09 -7.51
CA ARG A 78 -25.00 -18.81 -6.78
C ARG A 78 -25.27 -18.95 -5.28
N ASN A 79 -25.83 -20.07 -4.84
CA ASN A 79 -26.17 -20.32 -3.43
C ASN A 79 -25.09 -21.11 -2.68
N ASP A 80 -23.93 -21.36 -3.29
CA ASP A 80 -22.81 -22.00 -2.63
C ASP A 80 -22.20 -21.03 -1.59
N LEU A 81 -22.04 -21.50 -0.35
CA LEU A 81 -21.43 -20.73 0.73
C LEU A 81 -20.07 -20.16 0.32
N LYS A 82 -19.28 -20.90 -0.47
CA LYS A 82 -17.99 -20.44 -0.97
C LYS A 82 -18.13 -19.18 -1.84
N ILE A 83 -19.15 -19.12 -2.69
CA ILE A 83 -19.43 -17.94 -3.53
C ILE A 83 -19.86 -16.76 -2.66
N SER A 84 -20.69 -16.99 -1.64
CA SER A 84 -21.08 -15.95 -0.69
C SER A 84 -19.89 -15.37 0.08
N ILE A 85 -18.95 -16.22 0.53
CA ILE A 85 -17.72 -15.77 1.20
C ILE A 85 -16.87 -14.92 0.26
N HIS A 86 -16.65 -15.37 -0.98
CA HIS A 86 -15.87 -14.59 -1.94
C HIS A 86 -16.52 -13.25 -2.31
N ARG A 87 -17.86 -13.18 -2.42
CA ARG A 87 -18.58 -11.92 -2.62
C ARG A 87 -18.40 -10.98 -1.43
N PHE A 88 -18.46 -11.50 -0.22
CA PHE A 88 -18.23 -10.72 0.99
C PHE A 88 -16.80 -10.16 1.05
N GLU A 89 -15.80 -10.98 0.74
CA GLU A 89 -14.39 -10.53 0.71
C GLU A 89 -14.12 -9.50 -0.38
N LEU A 90 -14.76 -9.64 -1.55
CA LEU A 90 -14.72 -8.63 -2.60
C LEU A 90 -15.23 -7.27 -2.09
N GLN A 91 -16.37 -7.26 -1.39
CA GLN A 91 -16.93 -6.03 -0.80
C GLN A 91 -16.00 -5.40 0.25
N ARG A 92 -15.32 -6.21 1.06
CA ARG A 92 -14.35 -5.72 2.05
C ARG A 92 -13.16 -5.04 1.38
N THR A 93 -12.63 -5.64 0.32
CA THR A 93 -11.49 -5.08 -0.43
C THR A 93 -11.88 -3.80 -1.16
N GLN A 94 -13.05 -3.79 -1.82
CA GLN A 94 -13.61 -2.59 -2.44
C GLN A 94 -13.82 -1.45 -1.43
N PHE A 95 -14.25 -1.76 -0.20
CA PHE A 95 -14.40 -0.75 0.86
C PHE A 95 -13.08 -0.05 1.19
N ILE A 96 -11.99 -0.81 1.36
CA ILE A 96 -10.67 -0.25 1.68
C ILE A 96 -10.18 0.67 0.53
N ALA A 97 -10.27 0.20 -0.72
CA ALA A 97 -9.86 0.99 -1.88
C ALA A 97 -10.66 2.30 -2.01
N ASN A 98 -11.98 2.23 -1.84
CA ASN A 98 -12.86 3.39 -1.89
C ASN A 98 -12.59 4.38 -0.75
N GLU A 99 -12.39 3.88 0.47
CA GLU A 99 -12.15 4.76 1.62
C GLU A 99 -10.78 5.44 1.54
N TYR A 100 -9.75 4.75 1.04
CA TYR A 100 -8.46 5.35 0.72
C TYR A 100 -8.61 6.56 -0.21
N LEU A 101 -9.33 6.40 -1.33
CA LEU A 101 -9.58 7.50 -2.27
C LEU A 101 -10.42 8.63 -1.65
N ARG A 102 -11.45 8.31 -0.87
CA ARG A 102 -12.29 9.32 -0.20
C ARG A 102 -11.51 10.18 0.78
N ILE A 103 -10.64 9.57 1.60
CA ILE A 103 -9.78 10.30 2.55
C ILE A 103 -8.85 11.25 1.77
N ARG A 104 -8.22 10.77 0.70
CA ARG A 104 -7.36 11.60 -0.16
C ARG A 104 -8.12 12.76 -0.78
N LEU A 105 -9.30 12.52 -1.36
CA LEU A 105 -10.14 13.56 -1.95
C LEU A 105 -10.54 14.63 -0.93
N LYS A 106 -10.92 14.22 0.29
CA LYS A 106 -11.18 15.16 1.40
C LYS A 106 -9.95 16.02 1.69
N LYS A 107 -8.75 15.43 1.74
CA LYS A 107 -7.49 16.15 1.96
C LYS A 107 -7.02 16.99 0.78
N VAL A 108 -7.45 16.73 -0.46
CA VAL A 108 -7.21 17.63 -1.60
C VAL A 108 -8.18 18.82 -1.57
N GLY A 109 -9.44 18.56 -1.21
CA GLY A 109 -10.48 19.59 -1.11
C GLY A 109 -10.28 20.57 0.04
N PHE A 110 -9.74 20.12 1.19
CA PHE A 110 -9.59 20.94 2.39
C PHE A 110 -8.52 22.06 2.32
N PRO A 111 -7.26 21.83 1.89
CA PRO A 111 -6.20 22.84 1.95
C PRO A 111 -6.37 23.98 0.95
N LYS A 112 -7.21 23.83 -0.09
CA LYS A 112 -7.42 24.90 -1.08
C LYS A 112 -8.43 25.96 -0.65
N LEU A 113 -9.32 25.67 0.30
CA LEU A 113 -10.34 26.63 0.77
C LEU A 113 -9.84 27.50 1.95
N THR A 114 -8.92 27.00 2.78
CA THR A 114 -8.46 27.74 3.97
C THR A 114 -7.53 28.92 3.64
N VAL A 115 -6.88 28.92 2.47
CA VAL A 115 -5.93 29.97 2.06
C VAL A 115 -6.62 31.08 1.23
N ILE A 116 -7.86 30.89 0.80
CA ILE A 116 -8.60 31.90 0.01
C ILE A 116 -9.42 32.85 0.91
N PHE A 117 -9.58 32.53 2.20
CA PHE A 117 -10.39 33.31 3.16
C PHE A 117 -9.61 33.88 4.36
N LEU A 118 -8.27 33.87 4.31
CA LEU A 118 -7.37 34.56 5.25
C LEU A 118 -6.42 35.48 4.47
#